data_AF-A0ABD5F301-F1
#
_entry.id   AF-A0ABD5F301-F1
#
_cell.length_a   1.000
_cell.length_b   1.000
_cell.length_c   1.000
_cell.angle_alpha   90.00
_cell.angle_beta   90.00
_cell.angle_gamma   90.00
#
_symmetry.space_group_name_H-M   'P 1'
#
loop_
_entity.id
_entity.type
_entity.pdbx_description
1 polymer ?
#
loop_
_entity_poly.entity_id
_entity_poly.type
_entity_poly.pdbx_seq_one_letter_code
_entity_poly.pdbx_strand_id
1 'polypeptide(L)'
;MSEYVGDFHTLVGIATAEYPQLPRIVLGHSMGGGIVFSYGVEYPDEYTAMVLSGPAVAAQASVSSALAAVAKVLGKIAPGLPVENLDADAVSRDPEVVAAYKADPLVWHGKVPAGIARALIIVGETMPQRASALTAPLLVVH
;
A
#
# COMPACT_ATOMS: atom_id res chain seq x y z
N MET A 1 0.25 0.32 -9.37
CA MET A 1 0.63 1.25 -8.31
C MET A 1 0.49 2.70 -8.76
N SER A 2 0.87 3.06 -9.99
CA SER A 2 0.66 4.40 -10.56
C SER A 2 -0.79 4.90 -10.45
N GLU A 3 -1.80 4.04 -10.64
CA GLU A 3 -3.22 4.40 -10.46
C GLU A 3 -3.48 4.91 -9.03
N TYR A 4 -3.13 4.10 -8.01
CA TYR A 4 -3.29 4.48 -6.61
C TYR A 4 -2.45 5.70 -6.20
N VAL A 5 -1.22 5.81 -6.70
CA VAL A 5 -0.34 6.95 -6.41
C VAL A 5 -0.89 8.22 -7.06
N GLY A 6 -1.45 8.15 -8.27
CA GLY A 6 -2.06 9.29 -8.96
C GLY A 6 -3.26 9.85 -8.20
N ASP A 7 -4.15 8.98 -7.72
CA ASP A 7 -5.29 9.40 -6.90
C ASP A 7 -4.83 9.97 -5.55
N PHE A 8 -3.85 9.34 -4.90
CA PHE A 8 -3.28 9.83 -3.64
C PHE A 8 -2.60 11.20 -3.81
N HIS A 9 -1.81 11.38 -4.87
CA HIS A 9 -1.18 12.67 -5.20
C HIS A 9 -2.23 13.75 -5.47
N THR A 10 -3.33 13.41 -6.14
CA THR A 10 -4.46 14.34 -6.33
C THR A 10 -5.03 14.80 -4.98
N LEU A 11 -5.23 13.88 -4.03
CA LEU A 11 -5.71 14.22 -2.69
C LEU A 11 -4.71 15.09 -1.90
N VAL A 12 -3.41 14.82 -2.00
CA VAL A 12 -2.37 15.68 -1.40
C VAL A 12 -2.40 17.08 -2.02
N GLY A 13 -2.61 17.19 -3.33
CA GLY A 13 -2.76 18.47 -4.04
C GLY A 13 -3.96 19.28 -3.53
N ILE A 14 -5.11 18.63 -3.33
CA ILE A 14 -6.31 19.27 -2.75
C ILE A 14 -6.01 19.79 -1.34
N ALA A 15 -5.45 18.96 -0.46
CA ALA A 15 -5.12 19.38 0.90
C ALA A 15 -4.09 20.52 0.94
N THR A 16 -3.11 20.50 0.03
CA THR A 16 -2.10 21.57 -0.11
C THR A 16 -2.74 22.89 -0.57
N ALA A 17 -3.70 22.84 -1.48
CA ALA A 17 -4.41 24.03 -1.95
C ALA A 17 -5.33 24.62 -0.87
N GLU A 18 -6.00 23.78 -0.07
CA GLU A 18 -6.88 24.23 1.02
C GLU A 18 -6.08 24.79 2.22
N TYR A 19 -4.91 24.23 2.52
CA TYR A 19 -4.10 24.59 3.69
C TYR A 19 -2.62 24.83 3.34
N PRO A 20 -2.30 25.89 2.56
CA PRO A 20 -0.98 26.07 1.96
C PRO A 20 0.17 26.32 2.96
N GLN A 21 -0.14 26.72 4.19
CA GLN A 21 0.87 27.04 5.21
C GLN A 21 1.13 25.90 6.20
N LEU A 22 0.36 24.82 6.15
CA LEU A 22 0.49 23.72 7.11
C LEU A 22 1.49 22.66 6.64
N PRO A 23 2.22 22.01 7.57
CA PRO A 23 3.04 20.85 7.24
C PRO A 23 2.14 19.70 6.78
N ARG A 24 2.60 18.94 5.78
CA ARG A 24 1.86 17.82 5.21
C ARG A 24 2.42 16.51 5.75
N ILE A 25 1.55 15.70 6.36
CA ILE A 25 1.92 14.38 6.87
C ILE A 25 1.20 13.35 6.00
N VAL A 26 1.95 12.44 5.40
CA VAL A 26 1.39 11.32 4.63
C VAL A 26 1.38 10.07 5.49
N LEU A 27 0.24 9.39 5.56
CA LEU A 27 0.04 8.23 6.42
C LEU A 27 -0.58 7.07 5.64
N GLY A 28 0.01 5.89 5.78
CA GLY A 28 -0.50 4.68 5.12
C GLY A 28 -0.41 3.45 6.00
N HIS A 29 -1.49 2.66 6.00
CA HIS A 29 -1.55 1.36 6.67
C HIS A 29 -1.57 0.21 5.64
N SER A 30 -0.84 -0.89 5.89
CA SER A 30 -0.85 -2.09 5.03
C SER A 30 -0.58 -1.77 3.56
N MET A 31 -1.49 -2.12 2.64
CA MET A 31 -1.43 -1.72 1.22
C MET A 31 -1.32 -0.19 1.07
N GLY A 32 -2.06 0.58 1.87
CA GLY A 32 -1.95 2.03 1.92
C GLY A 32 -0.55 2.52 2.30
N GLY A 33 0.17 1.77 3.15
CA GLY A 33 1.58 2.04 3.45
C GLY A 33 2.48 1.85 2.23
N GLY A 34 2.22 0.84 1.39
CA GLY A 34 2.91 0.65 0.12
C GLY A 34 2.60 1.76 -0.91
N ILE A 35 1.36 2.26 -0.92
CA ILE A 35 0.96 3.41 -1.74
C ILE A 35 1.70 4.67 -1.28
N VAL A 36 1.67 4.98 0.02
CA VAL A 36 2.34 6.16 0.59
C VAL A 36 3.85 6.09 0.43
N PHE A 37 4.47 4.92 0.59
CA PHE A 37 5.88 4.72 0.26
C PHE A 37 6.15 5.04 -1.21
N SER A 38 5.36 4.49 -2.13
CA SER A 38 5.52 4.70 -3.57
C SER A 38 5.32 6.16 -3.97
N TYR A 39 4.34 6.84 -3.37
CA TYR A 39 4.13 8.28 -3.52
C TYR A 39 5.36 9.06 -3.03
N GLY A 40 5.84 8.76 -1.83
CA GLY A 40 6.94 9.51 -1.23
C GLY A 40 8.27 9.37 -1.96
N VAL A 41 8.52 8.25 -2.65
CA VAL A 41 9.71 8.11 -3.52
C VAL A 41 9.55 8.81 -4.87
N GLU A 42 8.33 9.06 -5.34
CA GLU A 42 8.05 9.78 -6.60
C GLU A 42 7.99 11.29 -6.40
N TYR A 43 7.53 11.74 -5.22
CA TYR A 43 7.31 13.13 -4.86
C TYR A 43 7.96 13.47 -3.50
N PRO A 44 9.29 13.32 -3.36
CA PRO A 44 9.97 13.41 -2.07
C PRO A 44 9.86 14.78 -1.38
N ASP A 45 9.59 15.85 -2.15
CA ASP A 45 9.53 17.22 -1.65
C ASP A 45 8.09 17.72 -1.36
N GLU A 46 7.07 16.88 -1.57
CA GLU A 46 5.66 17.29 -1.45
C GLU A 46 5.05 17.06 -0.05
N TYR A 47 5.79 16.44 0.86
CA TYR A 47 5.36 16.18 2.23
C TYR A 47 6.47 16.49 3.24
N THR A 48 6.07 16.70 4.49
CA THR A 48 6.97 17.08 5.59
C THR A 48 7.36 15.89 6.45
N ALA A 49 6.48 14.89 6.61
CA ALA A 49 6.77 13.67 7.35
C ALA A 49 5.92 12.49 6.83
N MET A 50 6.42 11.27 7.01
CA MET A 50 5.74 10.04 6.63
C MET A 50 5.51 9.12 7.84
N VAL A 51 4.32 8.54 7.94
CA VAL A 51 3.97 7.52 8.94
C VAL A 51 3.46 6.25 8.24
N LEU A 52 4.12 5.13 8.47
CA LEU A 52 3.77 3.85 7.89
C LEU A 52 3.38 2.83 8.98
N SER A 53 2.19 2.25 8.88
CA SER A 53 1.70 1.20 9.78
C SER A 53 1.62 -0.14 9.04
N GLY A 54 2.43 -1.12 9.43
CA GLY A 54 2.52 -2.43 8.78
C GLY A 54 2.63 -2.36 7.25
N PRO A 55 3.51 -1.52 6.66
CA PRO A 55 3.47 -1.22 5.23
C PRO A 55 3.77 -2.44 4.36
N ALA A 56 2.96 -2.66 3.33
CA ALA A 56 3.14 -3.75 2.37
C ALA A 56 4.24 -3.44 1.33
N VAL A 57 5.49 -3.31 1.78
CA VAL A 57 6.69 -3.00 0.97
C VAL A 57 7.66 -4.18 0.82
N ALA A 58 7.26 -5.36 1.27
CA ALA A 58 8.07 -6.59 1.21
C ALA A 58 7.25 -7.82 0.79
N ALA A 59 6.12 -7.63 0.09
CA ALA A 59 5.21 -8.73 -0.29
C ALA A 59 5.88 -9.81 -1.16
N GLN A 60 6.88 -9.44 -1.95
CA GLN A 60 7.69 -10.36 -2.76
C GLN A 60 8.50 -11.36 -1.92
N ALA A 61 8.84 -11.04 -0.66
CA ALA A 61 9.65 -11.91 0.19
C ALA A 61 8.92 -13.21 0.56
N SER A 62 7.59 -13.20 0.53
CA SER A 62 6.75 -14.36 0.86
C SER A 62 6.40 -15.24 -0.35
N VAL A 63 6.89 -14.92 -1.55
CA VAL A 63 6.59 -15.67 -2.79
C VAL A 63 7.87 -16.03 -3.54
N SER A 64 7.88 -17.19 -4.21
CA SER A 64 9.02 -17.57 -5.06
C SER A 64 9.12 -16.65 -6.27
N SER A 65 10.34 -16.41 -6.80
CA SER A 65 10.54 -15.54 -7.95
C SER A 65 9.76 -15.98 -9.19
N ALA A 66 9.58 -17.30 -9.38
CA ALA A 66 8.75 -17.85 -10.44
C ALA A 66 7.26 -17.49 -10.25
N LEU A 67 6.75 -17.62 -9.02
CA LEU A 67 5.37 -17.26 -8.70
C LEU A 67 5.14 -15.74 -8.82
N ALA A 68 6.09 -14.92 -8.41
CA ALA A 68 6.06 -13.47 -8.59
C ALA A 68 6.00 -13.07 -10.08
N ALA A 69 6.77 -13.74 -10.94
CA ALA A 69 6.73 -13.52 -12.38
C ALA A 69 5.35 -13.87 -12.97
N VAL A 70 4.80 -15.02 -12.61
CA VAL A 70 3.45 -15.45 -13.04
C VAL A 70 2.39 -14.47 -12.54
N ALA A 71 2.44 -14.06 -11.27
CA ALA A 71 1.52 -13.09 -10.68
C ALA A 71 1.56 -11.73 -11.41
N LYS A 72 2.75 -11.26 -11.82
CA LYS A 72 2.89 -10.03 -12.61
C LYS A 72 2.28 -10.11 -14.00
N VAL A 73 2.36 -11.27 -14.67
CA VAL A 73 1.72 -11.50 -15.97
C VAL A 73 0.20 -11.60 -15.83
N LEU A 74 -0.27 -12.45 -14.90
CA LEU A 74 -1.69 -12.63 -14.64
C LEU A 74 -2.36 -11.34 -14.16
N GLY A 75 -1.73 -10.60 -13.25
CA GLY A 75 -2.24 -9.33 -12.76
C GLY A 75 -2.32 -8.22 -13.83
N LYS A 76 -1.61 -8.37 -14.96
CA LYS A 76 -1.75 -7.48 -16.12
C LYS A 76 -2.91 -7.88 -17.03
N ILE A 77 -3.13 -9.18 -17.22
CA ILE A 77 -4.10 -9.72 -18.20
C ILE A 77 -5.50 -9.91 -17.58
N ALA A 78 -5.56 -10.38 -16.33
CA ALA A 78 -6.78 -10.68 -15.59
C ALA A 78 -6.69 -10.13 -14.16
N PRO A 79 -6.67 -8.79 -13.98
CA PRO A 79 -6.43 -8.16 -12.68
C PRO A 79 -7.46 -8.52 -11.60
N GLY A 80 -8.69 -8.87 -12.00
CA GLY A 80 -9.76 -9.30 -11.08
C GLY A 80 -9.68 -10.77 -10.66
N LEU A 81 -8.75 -11.56 -11.18
CA LEU A 81 -8.65 -12.99 -10.84
C LEU A 81 -8.29 -13.15 -9.35
N PRO A 82 -9.07 -13.91 -8.56
CA PRO A 82 -8.78 -14.13 -7.13
C PRO A 82 -7.58 -15.07 -6.96
N VAL A 83 -6.53 -14.63 -6.25
CA VAL A 83 -5.25 -15.39 -6.14
C VAL A 83 -4.84 -15.80 -4.73
N GLU A 84 -5.17 -15.02 -3.70
CA GLU A 84 -4.68 -15.26 -2.33
C GLU A 84 -5.78 -15.04 -1.29
N ASN A 85 -5.85 -15.90 -0.28
CA ASN A 85 -6.74 -15.71 0.87
C ASN A 85 -5.97 -14.95 1.96
N LEU A 86 -6.55 -13.87 2.49
CA LEU A 86 -6.07 -13.25 3.71
C LEU A 86 -6.89 -13.77 4.89
N ASP A 87 -6.20 -14.04 6.00
CA ASP A 87 -6.87 -14.41 7.24
C ASP A 87 -7.40 -13.14 7.93
N ALA A 88 -8.72 -12.98 7.93
CA ALA A 88 -9.38 -11.85 8.60
C ALA A 88 -9.16 -11.86 10.12
N ASP A 89 -8.90 -13.02 10.74
CA ASP A 89 -8.58 -13.12 12.16
C ASP A 89 -7.19 -12.57 12.50
N ALA A 90 -6.32 -12.37 11.49
CA ALA A 90 -5.01 -11.78 11.67
C ALA A 90 -5.02 -10.24 11.73
N VAL A 91 -6.15 -9.57 11.51
CA VAL A 91 -6.23 -8.10 11.52
C VAL A 91 -6.06 -7.50 12.93
N SER A 92 -6.46 -8.23 13.97
CA SER A 92 -6.35 -7.79 15.36
C SER A 92 -6.41 -8.96 16.33
N ARG A 93 -5.81 -8.78 17.51
CA ARG A 93 -6.00 -9.68 18.66
C ARG A 93 -7.30 -9.40 19.41
N ASP A 94 -7.88 -8.22 19.19
CA ASP A 94 -9.16 -7.84 19.77
C ASP A 94 -10.30 -8.48 18.98
N PRO A 95 -11.07 -9.40 19.59
CA PRO A 95 -12.15 -10.10 18.90
C PRO A 95 -13.29 -9.17 18.46
N GLU A 96 -13.50 -8.03 19.13
CA GLU A 96 -14.53 -7.07 18.74
C GLU A 96 -14.16 -6.37 17.42
N VAL A 97 -12.89 -6.03 17.25
CA VAL A 97 -12.37 -5.45 16.00
C VAL A 97 -12.50 -6.44 14.84
N VAL A 98 -12.15 -7.71 15.07
CA VAL A 98 -12.29 -8.77 14.05
C VAL A 98 -13.75 -8.99 13.66
N ALA A 99 -14.66 -9.03 14.65
CA ALA A 99 -16.09 -9.19 14.41
C ALA A 99 -16.66 -8.01 13.60
N ALA A 100 -16.29 -6.77 13.94
CA ALA A 100 -16.70 -5.58 13.20
C ALA A 100 -16.17 -5.61 11.75
N TYR A 101 -14.89 -5.96 11.55
CA TYR A 101 -14.29 -6.08 10.23
C TYR A 101 -15.04 -7.10 9.35
N LYS A 102 -15.33 -8.30 9.88
CA LYS A 102 -16.05 -9.36 9.18
C LYS A 102 -17.51 -9.01 8.86
N ALA A 103 -18.14 -8.16 9.65
CA ALA A 103 -19.55 -7.78 9.49
C ALA A 103 -19.77 -6.58 8.54
N ASP A 104 -18.72 -5.81 8.25
CA ASP A 104 -18.83 -4.59 7.45
C ASP A 104 -19.12 -4.90 5.96
N PRO A 105 -20.26 -4.43 5.40
CA PRO A 105 -20.59 -4.65 3.99
C PRO A 105 -19.73 -3.86 3.00
N LEU A 106 -18.98 -2.86 3.46
CA LEU A 106 -18.03 -2.10 2.63
C LEU A 106 -16.66 -2.77 2.55
N VAL A 107 -16.38 -3.76 3.41
CA VAL A 107 -15.14 -4.54 3.38
C VAL A 107 -15.23 -5.63 2.31
N TRP A 108 -14.14 -5.78 1.55
CA TRP A 108 -13.98 -6.89 0.62
C TRP A 108 -13.62 -8.18 1.38
N HIS A 109 -14.54 -9.15 1.38
CA HIS A 109 -14.37 -10.46 2.03
C HIS A 109 -13.86 -11.57 1.11
N GLY A 110 -13.52 -11.24 -0.13
CA GLY A 110 -12.99 -12.18 -1.11
C GLY A 110 -11.48 -12.35 -1.03
N LYS A 111 -10.95 -13.17 -1.93
CA LYS A 111 -9.51 -13.29 -2.16
C LYS A 111 -8.91 -11.98 -2.69
N VAL A 112 -7.62 -11.77 -2.43
CA VAL A 112 -6.84 -10.70 -3.05
C VAL A 112 -6.86 -10.89 -4.58
N PRO A 113 -7.26 -9.87 -5.35
CA PRO A 113 -7.19 -9.89 -6.81
C PRO A 113 -5.74 -9.85 -7.34
N ALA A 114 -5.50 -10.51 -8.47
CA ALA A 114 -4.18 -10.60 -9.11
C ALA A 114 -3.55 -9.24 -9.43
N GLY A 115 -4.36 -8.23 -9.77
CA GLY A 115 -3.91 -6.87 -10.03
C GLY A 115 -3.31 -6.19 -8.79
N ILE A 116 -3.94 -6.40 -7.63
CA ILE A 116 -3.45 -5.88 -6.33
C ILE A 116 -2.16 -6.62 -5.93
N ALA A 117 -2.15 -7.96 -6.03
CA ALA A 117 -0.95 -8.76 -5.75
C ALA A 117 0.24 -8.30 -6.62
N ARG A 118 0.01 -8.09 -7.93
CA ARG A 118 1.01 -7.52 -8.84
C ARG A 118 1.52 -6.16 -8.37
N ALA A 119 0.64 -5.26 -7.94
CA ALA A 119 1.04 -3.93 -7.49
C ALA A 119 1.95 -4.01 -6.26
N LEU A 120 1.59 -4.83 -5.26
CA LEU A 120 2.38 -5.01 -4.04
C LEU A 120 3.76 -5.66 -4.30
N ILE A 121 3.81 -6.66 -5.18
CA ILE A 121 5.07 -7.29 -5.60
C ILE A 121 6.00 -6.26 -6.22
N ILE A 122 5.51 -5.43 -7.14
CA ILE A 122 6.32 -4.39 -7.81
C ILE A 122 6.88 -3.38 -6.81
N VAL A 123 6.07 -2.95 -5.84
CA VAL A 123 6.53 -2.02 -4.79
C VAL A 123 7.69 -2.62 -4.04
N GLY A 124 7.54 -3.84 -3.53
CA GLY A 124 8.61 -4.42 -2.73
C GLY A 124 9.84 -4.85 -3.53
N GLU A 125 9.70 -5.30 -4.77
CA GLU A 125 10.84 -5.57 -5.68
C GLU A 125 11.70 -4.32 -5.92
N THR A 126 11.06 -3.14 -5.97
CA THR A 126 11.73 -1.86 -6.26
C THR A 126 12.07 -1.05 -5.00
N MET A 127 11.61 -1.47 -3.82
CA MET A 127 11.81 -0.75 -2.57
C MET A 127 13.30 -0.55 -2.24
N PRO A 128 14.17 -1.59 -2.26
CA PRO A 128 15.58 -1.42 -1.89
C PRO A 128 16.34 -0.41 -2.76
N GLN A 129 15.95 -0.27 -4.03
CA GLN A 129 16.59 0.64 -4.99
C GLN A 129 16.02 2.06 -4.94
N ARG A 130 14.79 2.22 -4.47
CA ARG A 130 14.07 3.51 -4.46
C ARG A 130 14.02 4.18 -3.08
N ALA A 131 14.18 3.42 -1.99
CA ALA A 131 14.01 3.93 -0.64
C ALA A 131 14.96 5.10 -0.29
N SER A 132 16.14 5.16 -0.90
CA SER A 132 17.10 6.27 -0.72
C SER A 132 16.59 7.62 -1.24
N ALA A 133 15.52 7.64 -2.05
CA ALA A 133 14.88 8.87 -2.48
C ALA A 133 14.05 9.53 -1.36
N LEU A 134 13.69 8.80 -0.29
CA LEU A 134 13.00 9.37 0.86
C LEU A 134 13.97 10.23 1.68
N THR A 135 13.65 11.52 1.84
CA THR A 135 14.47 12.49 2.58
C THR A 135 13.78 13.01 3.84
N ALA A 136 12.45 13.03 3.86
CA ALA A 136 11.66 13.47 5.01
C ALA A 136 11.72 12.46 6.18
N PRO A 137 11.52 12.92 7.43
CA PRO A 137 11.41 12.03 8.58
C PRO A 137 10.33 10.95 8.40
N LEU A 138 10.70 9.70 8.72
CA LEU A 138 9.85 8.52 8.58
C LEU A 138 9.68 7.82 9.94
N LEU A 139 8.43 7.56 10.31
CA LEU A 139 8.06 6.65 11.40
C LEU A 139 7.46 5.37 10.82
N VAL A 140 7.95 4.21 11.25
CA VAL A 140 7.37 2.91 10.94
C VAL A 140 6.86 2.25 12.22
N VAL A 141 5.63 1.75 12.19
CA VAL A 141 4.99 0.96 13.25
C VAL A 141 4.65 -0.41 12.67
N HIS A 142 5.00 -1.50 13.36
CA HIS A 142 4.76 -2.88 12.92
C HIS A 142 4.25 -3.73 14.08
#